data_AF-A0A7J8AV10-F1
#
_entry.id   AF-A0A7J8AV10-F1
#
_cell.length_a   1.000
_cell.length_b   1.000
_cell.length_c   1.000
_cell.angle_alpha   90.00
_cell.angle_beta   90.00
_cell.angle_gamma   90.00
#
_symmetry.space_group_name_H-M   'P 1'
#
loop_
_entity.id
_entity.type
_entity.pdbx_description
1 polymer ?
#
loop_
_entity_poly.entity_id
_entity_poly.type
_entity_poly.pdbx_seq_one_letter_code
_entity_poly.pdbx_strand_id
1 'polypeptide(L)'
;MRLARRVQPLGCVLALRFLVLVLWDVPAAWALDNGLATTPTMGWLHWERFMCNTDCEEEPDSCISEKLFMQMADLMDSEGWKEVGYEYLCIDDCWMAPQRDSKGRLQADPTRFPSGIHYLANYVHSKGLKLGIYADVGKKTCAGYPGSFGYYDIDAKLFADWGVDLLKFDGCYCDSVEQLANGYKHMSLALNKTGRSIVYSCEWPLYMWPFRKTLALYGIMC
;
A
#
# COMPACT_ATOMS: atom_id res chain seq x y z
N MET A 1 42.58 -42.96 -42.62
CA MET A 1 42.72 -42.11 -41.43
C MET A 1 42.82 -40.64 -41.87
N ARG A 2 41.71 -39.88 -41.88
CA ARG A 2 41.71 -38.41 -42.00
C ARG A 2 40.49 -37.89 -41.23
N LEU A 3 40.74 -37.27 -40.06
CA LEU A 3 39.72 -36.57 -39.29
C LEU A 3 39.43 -35.21 -39.94
N ALA A 4 38.17 -34.95 -40.27
CA ALA A 4 37.70 -33.63 -40.67
C ALA A 4 37.65 -32.70 -39.45
N ARG A 5 38.47 -31.65 -39.44
CA ARG A 5 38.41 -30.57 -38.45
C ARG A 5 37.18 -29.70 -38.75
N ARG A 6 36.19 -29.72 -37.85
CA ARG A 6 35.09 -28.76 -37.81
C ARG A 6 35.66 -27.40 -37.41
N VAL A 7 35.68 -26.45 -38.36
CA VAL A 7 35.96 -25.04 -38.07
C VAL A 7 34.66 -24.42 -37.57
N GLN A 8 34.58 -24.14 -36.27
CA GLN A 8 33.49 -23.32 -35.72
C GLN A 8 33.70 -21.87 -36.17
N PRO A 9 32.65 -21.18 -36.67
CA PRO A 9 32.80 -19.83 -37.18
C PRO A 9 33.00 -18.87 -36.01
N LEU A 10 34.17 -18.22 -35.98
CA LEU A 10 34.60 -17.24 -34.97
C LEU A 10 33.57 -16.11 -34.76
N GLY A 11 32.72 -15.84 -35.75
CA GLY A 11 31.65 -14.83 -35.71
C GLY A 11 30.52 -15.11 -34.72
N CYS A 12 30.13 -16.37 -34.50
CA CYS A 12 29.08 -16.70 -33.53
C CYS A 12 29.52 -16.44 -32.08
N VAL A 13 30.82 -16.62 -31.78
CA VAL A 13 31.36 -16.43 -30.43
C VAL A 13 31.46 -14.94 -30.07
N LEU A 14 31.77 -14.08 -31.06
CA LEU A 14 31.84 -12.63 -30.87
C LEU A 14 30.45 -11.98 -30.72
N ALA A 15 29.44 -12.45 -31.46
CA ALA A 15 28.07 -11.97 -31.35
C ALA A 15 27.43 -12.34 -30.00
N LEU A 16 27.67 -13.55 -29.48
CA LEU A 16 27.21 -13.93 -28.13
C LEU A 16 27.89 -13.11 -27.02
N ARG A 17 29.16 -12.76 -27.17
CA ARG A 17 29.88 -11.92 -26.18
C ARG A 17 29.35 -10.49 -26.12
N PHE A 18 28.96 -9.92 -27.26
CA PHE A 18 28.31 -8.60 -27.30
C PHE A 18 26.92 -8.63 -26.65
N LEU A 19 26.12 -9.69 -26.86
CA LEU A 19 24.80 -9.82 -26.23
C LEU A 19 24.86 -9.95 -24.71
N VAL A 20 25.85 -10.68 -24.18
CA VAL A 20 26.05 -10.86 -22.73
C VAL A 20 26.50 -9.56 -22.05
N LEU A 21 27.29 -8.71 -22.74
CA LEU A 21 27.70 -7.41 -22.22
C LEU A 21 26.54 -6.39 -22.22
N VAL A 22 25.65 -6.43 -23.21
CA VAL A 22 24.47 -5.53 -23.28
C VAL A 22 23.41 -5.85 -22.22
N LEU A 23 23.34 -7.10 -21.74
CA LEU A 23 22.41 -7.51 -20.68
C LEU A 23 22.93 -7.26 -19.26
N TRP A 24 24.21 -6.93 -19.08
CA TRP A 24 24.80 -6.71 -17.74
C TRP A 24 24.48 -5.33 -17.16
N ASP A 25 24.16 -4.35 -18.02
CA ASP A 25 23.91 -2.95 -17.62
C ASP A 25 22.42 -2.60 -17.47
N VAL A 26 21.51 -3.58 -17.54
CA VAL A 26 20.10 -3.34 -17.20
C VAL A 26 19.96 -3.41 -15.68
N PRO A 27 19.68 -2.29 -14.97
CA PRO A 27 19.47 -2.34 -13.53
C PRO A 27 18.24 -3.21 -13.28
N ALA A 28 18.42 -4.32 -12.58
CA ALA A 28 17.28 -5.09 -12.11
C ALA A 28 16.47 -4.20 -11.15
N ALA A 29 15.20 -3.94 -11.50
CA ALA A 29 14.27 -3.33 -10.57
C ALA A 29 13.88 -4.40 -9.54
N TRP A 30 14.42 -4.28 -8.34
CA TRP A 30 14.02 -5.12 -7.20
C TRP A 30 12.69 -4.59 -6.69
N ALA A 31 11.59 -5.22 -7.11
CA ALA A 31 10.28 -4.99 -6.53
C ALA A 31 10.14 -5.77 -5.21
N LEU A 32 9.21 -5.35 -4.36
CA LEU A 32 8.81 -6.15 -3.21
C LEU A 32 8.15 -7.44 -3.72
N ASP A 33 8.83 -8.57 -3.59
CA ASP A 33 8.27 -9.90 -3.83
C ASP A 33 7.87 -10.54 -2.50
N ASN A 34 6.67 -10.18 -2.02
CA ASN A 34 6.12 -10.68 -0.76
C ASN A 34 5.11 -11.83 -0.96
N GLY A 35 5.04 -12.40 -2.18
CA GLY A 35 4.11 -13.48 -2.52
C GLY A 35 2.63 -13.08 -2.56
N LEU A 36 2.31 -11.79 -2.52
CA LEU A 36 0.94 -11.26 -2.61
C LEU A 36 0.68 -10.59 -3.97
N ALA A 37 -0.59 -10.29 -4.24
CA ALA A 37 -1.03 -9.59 -5.46
C ALA A 37 -0.52 -10.23 -6.77
N THR A 38 -0.41 -11.57 -6.80
CA THR A 38 -0.08 -12.34 -8.01
C THR A 38 -1.17 -12.24 -9.09
N THR A 39 -2.38 -11.83 -8.68
CA THR A 39 -3.44 -11.28 -9.51
C THR A 39 -3.83 -9.91 -8.97
N PRO A 40 -4.47 -9.03 -9.77
CA PRO A 40 -4.97 -7.75 -9.27
C PRO A 40 -5.84 -7.94 -8.02
N THR A 41 -5.55 -7.17 -6.98
CA THR A 41 -6.29 -7.20 -5.72
C THR A 41 -7.74 -6.75 -5.95
N MET A 42 -8.72 -7.50 -5.42
CA MET A 42 -10.15 -7.21 -5.55
C MET A 42 -10.77 -6.97 -4.18
N GLY A 43 -11.60 -5.94 -4.07
CA GLY A 43 -12.19 -5.55 -2.80
C GLY A 43 -13.08 -4.32 -2.88
N TRP A 44 -13.44 -3.81 -1.71
CA TRP A 44 -14.25 -2.62 -1.51
C TRP A 44 -13.44 -1.57 -0.74
N LEU A 45 -13.54 -0.30 -1.11
CA LEU A 45 -12.85 0.82 -0.49
C LEU A 45 -13.84 1.98 -0.35
N HIS A 46 -13.96 2.56 0.85
CA HIS A 46 -15.05 3.50 1.11
C HIS A 46 -14.92 4.87 0.41
N TRP A 47 -13.71 5.27 0.01
CA TRP A 47 -13.36 6.68 -0.24
C TRP A 47 -14.29 7.40 -1.23
N GLU A 48 -14.50 6.85 -2.42
CA GLU A 48 -15.25 7.55 -3.48
C GLU A 48 -16.70 7.82 -3.07
N ARG A 49 -17.32 6.88 -2.37
CA ARG A 49 -18.74 6.96 -2.01
C ARG A 49 -18.99 7.65 -0.67
N PHE A 50 -18.15 7.38 0.34
CA PHE A 50 -18.36 7.81 1.72
C PHE A 50 -17.43 8.96 2.14
N MET A 51 -16.35 9.19 1.37
CA MET A 51 -15.43 10.30 1.56
C MET A 51 -14.91 10.38 3.01
N CYS A 52 -14.73 11.59 3.52
CA CYS A 52 -14.37 11.87 4.91
C CYS A 52 -15.61 12.25 5.75
N ASN A 53 -16.74 11.54 5.58
CA ASN A 53 -17.93 11.84 6.38
C ASN A 53 -17.75 11.38 7.83
N THR A 54 -17.54 12.29 8.77
CA THR A 54 -17.35 11.95 10.19
C THR A 54 -18.54 12.33 11.06
N ASP A 55 -19.62 12.87 10.49
CA ASP A 55 -20.81 13.29 11.23
C ASP A 55 -21.74 12.10 11.48
N CYS A 56 -21.45 11.34 12.53
CA CYS A 56 -22.28 10.19 12.91
C CYS A 56 -23.54 10.56 13.71
N GLU A 57 -23.70 11.83 14.09
CA GLU A 57 -24.91 12.28 14.80
C GLU A 57 -26.03 12.53 13.79
N GLU A 58 -25.75 13.29 12.73
CA GLU A 58 -26.73 13.61 11.69
C GLU A 58 -26.76 12.56 10.57
N GLU A 59 -25.62 11.90 10.28
CA GLU A 59 -25.49 10.93 9.17
C GLU A 59 -24.95 9.54 9.62
N PRO A 60 -25.62 8.85 10.56
CA PRO A 60 -25.12 7.62 11.19
C PRO A 60 -24.95 6.42 10.24
N ASP A 61 -25.59 6.44 9.06
CA ASP A 61 -25.53 5.35 8.09
C ASP A 61 -24.51 5.59 6.96
N SER A 62 -23.97 6.80 6.85
CA SER A 62 -22.92 7.17 5.88
C SER A 62 -21.62 7.64 6.53
N CYS A 63 -21.59 7.88 7.84
CA CYS A 63 -20.36 8.26 8.51
C CYS A 63 -19.34 7.11 8.56
N ILE A 64 -18.06 7.45 8.49
CA ILE A 64 -16.93 6.52 8.58
C ILE A 64 -16.83 5.99 10.00
N SER A 65 -17.39 4.80 10.23
CA SER A 65 -17.50 4.17 11.56
C SER A 65 -17.33 2.65 11.48
N GLU A 66 -17.02 1.99 12.60
CA GLU A 66 -16.90 0.52 12.64
C GLU A 66 -18.19 -0.18 12.20
N LYS A 67 -19.36 0.42 12.50
CA LYS A 67 -20.67 -0.09 12.07
C LYS A 67 -20.77 -0.17 10.54
N LEU A 68 -20.31 0.87 9.83
CA LEU A 68 -20.29 0.87 8.37
C LEU A 68 -19.47 -0.29 7.82
N PHE A 69 -18.25 -0.51 8.32
CA PHE A 69 -17.39 -1.59 7.85
C PHE A 69 -17.92 -2.97 8.23
N MET A 70 -18.48 -3.14 9.42
CA MET A 70 -19.11 -4.41 9.81
C MET A 70 -20.29 -4.76 8.89
N GLN A 71 -21.14 -3.78 8.57
CA GLN A 71 -22.26 -3.96 7.63
C GLN A 71 -21.76 -4.29 6.22
N MET A 72 -20.71 -3.62 5.73
CA MET A 72 -20.13 -3.94 4.42
C MET A 72 -19.48 -5.32 4.41
N ALA A 73 -18.86 -5.76 5.51
CA ALA A 73 -18.35 -7.12 5.64
C ALA A 73 -19.47 -8.17 5.57
N ASP A 74 -20.60 -7.92 6.27
CA ASP A 74 -21.78 -8.79 6.22
C ASP A 74 -22.34 -8.90 4.80
N LEU A 75 -22.48 -7.78 4.08
CA LEU A 75 -22.98 -7.77 2.71
C LEU A 75 -22.01 -8.44 1.73
N MET A 76 -20.70 -8.24 1.91
CA MET A 76 -19.70 -8.92 1.08
C MET A 76 -19.75 -10.44 1.24
N ASP A 77 -20.08 -10.92 2.44
CA ASP A 77 -20.26 -12.34 2.78
C ASP A 77 -21.61 -12.91 2.34
N SER A 78 -22.71 -12.15 2.46
CA SER A 78 -24.06 -12.66 2.18
C SER A 78 -24.54 -12.48 0.75
N GLU A 79 -24.04 -11.46 0.03
CA GLU A 79 -24.57 -11.05 -1.29
C GLU A 79 -23.71 -11.52 -2.48
N GLY A 80 -22.78 -12.47 -2.30
CA GLY A 80 -22.04 -13.08 -3.41
C GLY A 80 -20.73 -12.38 -3.81
N TRP A 81 -20.34 -11.29 -3.14
CA TRP A 81 -19.15 -10.51 -3.53
C TRP A 81 -17.86 -11.30 -3.28
N LYS A 82 -17.76 -11.93 -2.11
CA LYS A 82 -16.61 -12.77 -1.75
C LYS A 82 -16.45 -13.95 -2.70
N GLU A 83 -17.56 -14.56 -3.11
CA GLU A 83 -17.63 -15.72 -4.00
C GLU A 83 -17.09 -15.39 -5.40
N VAL A 84 -17.22 -14.15 -5.85
CA VAL A 84 -16.66 -13.67 -7.12
C VAL A 84 -15.31 -12.96 -6.97
N GLY A 85 -14.69 -13.04 -5.79
CA GLY A 85 -13.29 -12.67 -5.56
C GLY A 85 -13.05 -11.34 -4.84
N TYR A 86 -14.08 -10.59 -4.44
CA TYR A 86 -13.90 -9.38 -3.65
C TYR A 86 -13.59 -9.74 -2.20
N GLU A 87 -12.31 -9.82 -1.84
CA GLU A 87 -11.86 -10.34 -0.55
C GLU A 87 -11.32 -9.27 0.42
N TYR A 88 -10.96 -8.08 -0.07
CA TYR A 88 -10.45 -6.99 0.79
C TYR A 88 -11.54 -5.96 1.11
N LEU A 89 -11.79 -5.71 2.39
CA LEU A 89 -12.58 -4.58 2.88
C LEU A 89 -11.63 -3.50 3.40
N CYS A 90 -11.53 -2.38 2.69
CA CYS A 90 -10.49 -1.38 2.92
C CYS A 90 -11.04 -0.09 3.56
N ILE A 91 -10.41 0.32 4.65
CA ILE A 91 -10.58 1.62 5.29
C ILE A 91 -9.63 2.61 4.59
N ASP A 92 -10.17 3.70 4.06
CA ASP A 92 -9.43 4.87 3.55
C ASP A 92 -9.19 5.92 4.66
N ASP A 93 -8.90 7.17 4.32
CA ASP A 93 -8.64 8.26 5.29
C ASP A 93 -9.79 8.47 6.33
N CYS A 94 -9.53 9.31 7.33
CA CYS A 94 -10.50 9.75 8.33
C CYS A 94 -10.95 8.70 9.37
N TRP A 95 -10.30 7.54 9.47
CA TRP A 95 -10.60 6.53 10.50
C TRP A 95 -9.98 6.84 11.88
N MET A 96 -8.88 7.58 11.89
CA MET A 96 -8.03 7.76 13.06
C MET A 96 -8.48 8.91 13.96
N ALA A 97 -8.11 8.85 15.24
CA ALA A 97 -8.26 9.96 16.15
C ALA A 97 -7.38 11.15 15.69
N PRO A 98 -7.69 12.39 16.11
CA PRO A 98 -6.92 13.58 15.70
C PRO A 98 -5.46 13.57 16.17
N GLN A 99 -5.12 12.75 17.16
CA GLN A 99 -3.80 12.68 17.78
C GLN A 99 -3.37 11.23 18.03
N ARG A 100 -2.06 11.00 17.97
CA ARG A 100 -1.41 9.77 18.43
C ARG A 100 -1.50 9.65 19.94
N ASP A 101 -1.35 8.43 20.46
CA ASP A 101 -1.29 8.19 21.90
C ASP A 101 0.03 8.70 22.52
N SER A 102 0.17 8.61 23.85
CA SER A 102 1.38 9.03 24.56
C SER A 102 2.65 8.23 24.19
N LYS A 103 2.52 7.12 23.47
CA LYS A 103 3.61 6.29 22.95
C LYS A 103 3.86 6.55 21.46
N GLY A 104 3.18 7.53 20.85
CA GLY A 104 3.31 7.86 19.44
C GLY A 104 2.58 6.91 18.49
N ARG A 105 1.67 6.07 18.98
CA ARG A 105 0.91 5.12 18.14
C ARG A 105 -0.34 5.77 17.58
N LEU A 106 -0.71 5.43 16.35
CA LEU A 106 -2.02 5.78 15.80
C LEU A 106 -3.13 5.18 16.66
N GLN A 107 -4.26 5.88 16.71
CA GLN A 107 -5.45 5.46 17.44
C GLN A 107 -6.63 5.50 16.49
N ALA A 108 -7.54 4.53 16.58
CA ALA A 108 -8.84 4.66 15.96
C ALA A 108 -9.61 5.78 16.65
N ASP A 109 -10.48 6.48 15.92
CA ASP A 109 -11.40 7.43 16.55
C ASP A 109 -12.27 6.71 17.59
N PRO A 110 -12.22 7.10 18.88
CA PRO A 110 -12.85 6.33 19.95
C PRO A 110 -14.37 6.40 19.93
N THR A 111 -14.96 7.39 19.24
CA THR A 111 -16.41 7.53 19.13
C THR A 111 -16.93 6.70 17.96
N ARG A 112 -16.22 6.71 16.83
CA ARG A 112 -16.65 6.04 15.59
C ARG A 112 -16.16 4.59 15.47
N PHE A 113 -15.06 4.26 16.15
CA PHE A 113 -14.47 2.92 16.24
C PHE A 113 -14.24 2.53 17.70
N PRO A 114 -15.29 2.50 18.55
CA PRO A 114 -15.16 2.26 19.99
C PRO A 114 -14.54 0.89 20.33
N SER A 115 -14.68 -0.12 19.46
CA SER A 115 -14.10 -1.45 19.65
C SER A 115 -12.64 -1.53 19.17
N GLY A 116 -12.21 -0.56 18.38
CA GLY A 116 -10.85 -0.45 17.81
C GLY A 116 -10.60 -1.34 16.60
N ILE A 117 -9.51 -1.05 15.88
CA ILE A 117 -9.19 -1.72 14.60
C ILE A 117 -8.92 -3.22 14.77
N HIS A 118 -8.28 -3.65 15.86
CA HIS A 118 -8.02 -5.08 16.06
C HIS A 118 -9.32 -5.90 16.14
N TYR A 119 -10.34 -5.37 16.82
CA TYR A 119 -11.65 -6.01 16.88
C TYR A 119 -12.28 -6.09 15.49
N LEU A 120 -12.26 -4.98 14.74
CA LEU A 120 -12.79 -4.93 13.38
C LEU A 120 -12.06 -5.92 12.44
N ALA A 121 -10.74 -6.04 12.55
CA ALA A 121 -9.96 -7.03 11.80
C ALA A 121 -10.42 -8.45 12.10
N ASN A 122 -10.55 -8.81 13.39
CA ASN A 122 -11.05 -10.13 13.79
C ASN A 122 -12.46 -10.39 13.26
N TYR A 123 -13.34 -9.38 13.27
CA TYR A 123 -14.69 -9.49 12.72
C TYR A 123 -14.67 -9.74 11.20
N VAL A 124 -13.89 -8.96 10.45
CA VAL A 124 -13.71 -9.13 8.99
C VAL A 124 -13.11 -10.50 8.67
N HIS A 125 -12.10 -10.95 9.42
CA HIS A 125 -11.51 -12.29 9.26
C HIS A 125 -12.50 -13.41 9.56
N SER A 126 -13.42 -13.22 10.51
CA SER A 126 -14.46 -14.21 10.82
C SER A 126 -15.43 -14.46 9.65
N LYS A 127 -15.52 -13.51 8.71
CA LYS A 127 -16.30 -13.61 7.45
C LYS A 127 -15.49 -14.23 6.30
N GLY A 128 -14.23 -14.57 6.53
CA GLY A 128 -13.30 -15.01 5.51
C GLY A 128 -12.82 -13.90 4.58
N LEU A 129 -12.96 -12.63 5.00
CA LEU A 129 -12.47 -11.45 4.29
C LEU A 129 -11.13 -10.98 4.87
N LYS A 130 -10.52 -9.97 4.25
CA LYS A 130 -9.25 -9.34 4.63
C LYS A 130 -9.46 -7.86 4.91
N LEU A 131 -8.79 -7.31 5.92
CA LEU A 131 -8.92 -5.89 6.28
C LEU A 131 -7.81 -5.06 5.64
N GLY A 132 -8.20 -4.05 4.86
CA GLY A 132 -7.30 -2.97 4.43
C GLY A 132 -7.40 -1.74 5.33
N ILE A 133 -6.30 -1.00 5.48
CA ILE A 133 -6.24 0.27 6.19
C ILE A 133 -5.49 1.32 5.37
N TYR A 134 -5.56 2.57 5.83
CA TYR A 134 -4.94 3.73 5.21
C TYR A 134 -3.98 4.44 6.16
N ALA A 135 -2.87 4.92 5.58
CA ALA A 135 -2.00 5.93 6.17
C ALA A 135 -1.37 6.80 5.07
N ASP A 136 -0.58 7.79 5.47
CA ASP A 136 0.07 8.72 4.55
C ASP A 136 1.59 8.80 4.84
N VAL A 137 2.41 8.84 3.79
CA VAL A 137 3.86 8.95 3.88
C VAL A 137 4.35 10.24 4.55
N GLY A 138 3.58 11.32 4.45
CA GLY A 138 3.90 12.65 4.93
C GLY A 138 3.60 12.87 6.41
N LYS A 139 3.56 14.14 6.80
CA LYS A 139 3.32 14.56 8.20
C LYS A 139 1.85 14.47 8.60
N LYS A 140 0.94 14.51 7.63
CA LYS A 140 -0.51 14.40 7.80
C LYS A 140 -1.09 13.59 6.66
N THR A 141 -2.25 12.99 6.89
CA THR A 141 -3.09 12.47 5.81
C THR A 141 -3.65 13.60 4.96
N CYS A 142 -4.18 13.28 3.77
CA CYS A 142 -4.80 14.27 2.91
C CYS A 142 -5.97 15.02 3.58
N ALA A 143 -6.73 14.36 4.46
CA ALA A 143 -7.78 15.00 5.27
C ALA A 143 -7.27 15.66 6.56
N GLY A 144 -5.96 15.64 6.82
CA GLY A 144 -5.32 16.40 7.90
C GLY A 144 -5.11 15.64 9.21
N TYR A 145 -5.34 14.34 9.24
CA TYR A 145 -5.08 13.46 10.39
C TYR A 145 -3.58 13.13 10.54
N PRO A 146 -3.12 12.50 11.64
CA PRO A 146 -1.70 12.18 11.83
C PRO A 146 -1.10 11.33 10.69
N GLY A 147 -0.06 11.83 10.01
CA GLY A 147 0.68 11.08 9.00
C GLY A 147 1.77 10.18 9.61
N SER A 148 2.43 9.38 8.78
CA SER A 148 3.41 8.37 9.22
C SER A 148 4.87 8.81 9.17
N PHE A 149 5.18 10.01 8.68
CA PHE A 149 6.56 10.52 8.68
C PHE A 149 7.16 10.53 10.10
N GLY A 150 8.29 9.81 10.28
CA GLY A 150 8.96 9.64 11.58
C GLY A 150 8.41 8.49 12.44
N TYR A 151 7.34 7.81 12.00
CA TYR A 151 6.66 6.73 12.73
C TYR A 151 6.52 5.43 11.93
N TYR A 152 7.15 5.32 10.75
CA TYR A 152 6.96 4.18 9.83
C TYR A 152 7.10 2.80 10.49
N ASP A 153 8.13 2.56 11.30
CA ASP A 153 8.32 1.29 11.99
C ASP A 153 7.26 1.01 13.07
N ILE A 154 6.82 2.06 13.78
CA ILE A 154 5.79 1.96 14.83
C ILE A 154 4.44 1.66 14.18
N ASP A 155 4.11 2.37 13.10
CA ASP A 155 2.85 2.23 12.38
C ASP A 155 2.77 0.88 11.66
N ALA A 156 3.83 0.46 10.97
CA ALA A 156 3.88 -0.85 10.33
C ALA A 156 3.68 -1.98 11.36
N LYS A 157 4.38 -1.91 12.51
CA LYS A 157 4.19 -2.88 13.58
C LYS A 157 2.76 -2.85 14.13
N LEU A 158 2.18 -1.67 14.33
CA LEU A 158 0.83 -1.51 14.84
C LEU A 158 -0.21 -2.15 13.90
N PHE A 159 -0.09 -1.92 12.59
CA PHE A 159 -0.97 -2.54 11.59
C PHE A 159 -0.84 -4.07 11.59
N ALA A 160 0.39 -4.59 11.69
CA ALA A 160 0.62 -6.02 11.79
C ALA A 160 0.02 -6.62 13.08
N ASP A 161 0.20 -5.94 14.22
CA ASP A 161 -0.35 -6.34 15.53
C ASP A 161 -1.89 -6.33 15.53
N TRP A 162 -2.52 -5.39 14.81
CA TRP A 162 -3.98 -5.34 14.66
C TRP A 162 -4.55 -6.40 13.71
N GLY A 163 -3.71 -7.02 12.88
CA GLY A 163 -4.16 -8.00 11.90
C GLY A 163 -4.57 -7.40 10.55
N VAL A 164 -4.02 -6.23 10.18
CA VAL A 164 -4.26 -5.62 8.85
C VAL A 164 -3.63 -6.46 7.74
N ASP A 165 -4.28 -6.58 6.59
CA ASP A 165 -3.86 -7.39 5.44
C ASP A 165 -3.46 -6.55 4.23
N LEU A 166 -3.82 -5.26 4.21
CA LEU A 166 -3.49 -4.32 3.14
C LEU A 166 -3.29 -2.92 3.71
N LEU A 167 -2.25 -2.22 3.27
CA LEU A 167 -2.04 -0.81 3.53
C LEU A 167 -2.12 -0.02 2.22
N LYS A 168 -3.07 0.90 2.13
CA LYS A 168 -3.02 2.04 1.20
C LYS A 168 -2.17 3.13 1.82
N PHE A 169 -1.16 3.59 1.08
CA PHE A 169 -0.20 4.58 1.56
C PHE A 169 -0.16 5.77 0.61
N ASP A 170 -0.74 6.88 1.07
CA ASP A 170 -0.93 8.11 0.30
C ASP A 170 0.31 9.02 0.36
N GLY A 171 0.28 10.12 -0.38
CA GLY A 171 1.44 10.99 -0.64
C GLY A 171 1.30 12.45 -0.22
N CYS A 172 0.26 12.83 0.53
CA CYS A 172 0.06 14.22 0.93
C CYS A 172 1.12 14.70 1.94
N TYR A 173 1.22 16.03 2.13
CA TYR A 173 2.06 16.65 3.18
C TYR A 173 3.52 16.13 3.26
N CYS A 174 4.11 15.86 2.10
CA CYS A 174 5.51 15.47 1.95
C CYS A 174 6.32 16.66 1.41
N ASP A 175 7.42 17.02 2.07
CA ASP A 175 8.14 18.27 1.79
C ASP A 175 9.05 18.18 0.56
N SER A 176 9.45 16.97 0.15
CA SER A 176 10.37 16.76 -0.97
C SER A 176 10.18 15.41 -1.68
N VAL A 177 10.69 15.31 -2.91
CA VAL A 177 10.74 14.05 -3.68
C VAL A 177 11.60 13.00 -2.99
N GLU A 178 12.67 13.43 -2.30
CA GLU A 178 13.54 12.53 -1.54
C GLU A 178 12.81 11.95 -0.33
N GLN A 179 12.08 12.78 0.43
CA GLN A 179 11.24 12.31 1.53
C GLN A 179 10.18 11.33 1.02
N LEU A 180 9.54 11.63 -0.11
CA LEU A 180 8.53 10.77 -0.72
C LEU A 180 9.14 9.39 -1.04
N ALA A 181 10.24 9.38 -1.80
CA ALA A 181 10.91 8.17 -2.22
C ALA A 181 11.44 7.32 -1.04
N ASN A 182 12.02 7.98 -0.04
CA ASN A 182 12.56 7.29 1.14
C ASN A 182 11.43 6.78 2.05
N GLY A 183 10.35 7.53 2.21
CA GLY A 183 9.21 7.12 3.02
C GLY A 183 8.49 5.88 2.49
N TYR A 184 8.22 5.82 1.17
CA TYR A 184 7.64 4.62 0.56
C TYR A 184 8.54 3.38 0.69
N LYS A 185 9.86 3.55 0.49
CA LYS A 185 10.83 2.46 0.70
C LYS A 185 10.89 2.03 2.15
N HIS A 186 10.92 2.96 3.10
CA HIS A 186 10.98 2.68 4.53
C HIS A 186 9.74 1.90 4.96
N MET A 187 8.54 2.39 4.63
CA MET A 187 7.30 1.69 4.99
C MET A 187 7.24 0.28 4.37
N SER A 188 7.64 0.10 3.11
CA SER A 188 7.75 -1.23 2.50
C SER A 188 8.64 -2.19 3.30
N LEU A 189 9.83 -1.74 3.71
CA LEU A 189 10.76 -2.54 4.50
C LEU A 189 10.24 -2.78 5.93
N ALA A 190 9.60 -1.77 6.54
CA ALA A 190 9.03 -1.85 7.87
C ALA A 190 7.88 -2.88 7.92
N LEU A 191 6.98 -2.88 6.93
CA LEU A 191 5.94 -3.89 6.78
C LEU A 191 6.54 -5.29 6.64
N ASN A 192 7.53 -5.47 5.76
CA ASN A 192 8.21 -6.75 5.57
C ASN A 192 8.86 -7.27 6.87
N LYS A 193 9.47 -6.37 7.65
CA LYS A 193 10.11 -6.69 8.93
C LYS A 193 9.13 -7.21 10.00
N THR A 194 7.83 -6.90 9.88
CA THR A 194 6.82 -7.43 10.81
C THR A 194 6.58 -8.93 10.67
N GLY A 195 6.91 -9.51 9.51
CA GLY A 195 6.63 -10.92 9.19
C GLY A 195 5.17 -11.22 8.85
N ARG A 196 4.26 -10.22 8.89
CA ARG A 196 2.89 -10.37 8.41
C ARG A 196 2.81 -10.05 6.91
N SER A 197 2.10 -10.87 6.17
CA SER A 197 1.77 -10.61 4.77
C SER A 197 0.78 -9.44 4.66
N ILE A 198 1.26 -8.28 4.20
CA ILE A 198 0.47 -7.07 3.99
C ILE A 198 0.64 -6.59 2.56
N VAL A 199 -0.46 -6.49 1.80
CA VAL A 199 -0.47 -5.88 0.46
C VAL A 199 -0.13 -4.40 0.61
N TYR A 200 0.79 -3.89 -0.20
CA TYR A 200 1.26 -2.50 -0.10
C TYR A 200 0.87 -1.69 -1.34
N SER A 201 -0.22 -0.93 -1.22
CA SER A 201 -0.75 -0.07 -2.28
C SER A 201 -0.12 1.33 -2.15
N CYS A 202 0.63 1.74 -3.16
CA CYS A 202 1.43 2.98 -3.13
C CYS A 202 0.88 4.03 -4.08
N GLU A 203 0.73 5.28 -3.61
CA GLU A 203 0.45 6.42 -4.48
C GLU A 203 1.71 7.15 -4.96
N TRP A 204 2.89 6.56 -4.71
CA TRP A 204 4.18 7.18 -5.00
C TRP A 204 4.28 7.77 -6.42
N PRO A 205 3.94 7.05 -7.51
CA PRO A 205 4.04 7.61 -8.84
C PRO A 205 3.17 8.86 -9.02
N LEU A 206 1.94 8.87 -8.47
CA LEU A 206 1.00 10.00 -8.55
C LEU A 206 1.65 11.28 -8.05
N TYR A 207 2.25 11.23 -6.86
CA TYR A 207 2.88 12.38 -6.22
C TYR A 207 4.27 12.73 -6.76
N MET A 208 4.89 11.87 -7.57
CA MET A 208 6.10 12.22 -8.33
C MET A 208 5.83 13.03 -9.61
N TRP A 209 4.64 12.88 -10.21
CA TRP A 209 4.33 13.47 -11.52
C TRP A 209 4.56 14.99 -11.60
N PRO A 210 4.15 15.81 -10.62
CA PRO A 210 4.36 17.26 -10.69
C PRO A 210 5.84 17.63 -10.82
N PHE A 211 6.75 16.91 -10.16
CA PHE A 211 8.18 17.18 -10.20
C PHE A 211 8.84 16.74 -11.51
N ARG A 212 8.40 15.61 -12.09
CA ARG A 212 8.90 15.14 -13.39
C ARG A 212 8.50 16.05 -14.55
N LYS A 213 7.30 16.62 -14.54
CA LYS A 213 6.86 17.59 -15.55
C LYS A 213 7.73 18.85 -15.52
N THR A 214 8.13 19.31 -14.33
CA THR A 214 9.01 20.47 -14.18
C THR A 214 10.39 20.21 -14.79
N LEU A 215 11.00 19.04 -14.54
CA LEU A 215 12.30 18.67 -15.16
C LEU A 215 12.24 18.57 -16.68
N ALA A 216 11.14 18.02 -17.23
CA ALA A 216 10.93 17.94 -18.68
C ALA A 216 10.74 19.33 -19.33
N LEU A 217 10.10 20.27 -18.64
CA LEU A 217 9.92 21.65 -19.12
C LEU A 217 11.21 22.49 -19.09
N TYR A 218 12.16 22.15 -18.21
CA TYR A 218 13.48 22.81 -18.13
C TYR A 218 14.60 22.07 -18.89
N GLY A 219 14.27 21.06 -19.71
CA GLY A 219 15.23 20.38 -20.59
C GLY A 219 16.27 19.51 -19.88
N ILE A 220 16.05 19.16 -18.61
CA ILE A 220 16.91 18.23 -17.86
C ILE A 220 16.28 16.83 -17.99
N MET A 221 16.48 16.21 -19.15
CA MET A 221 16.24 14.78 -19.34
C MET A 221 17.44 14.01 -18.76
N CYS A 222 17.20 13.16 -17.75
CA CYS A 222 18.05 11.99 -17.49
C CYS A 222 17.64 10.87 -18.45
#